data_AF-A0AAW1UC47-F1
#
_entry.id   AF-A0AAW1UC47-F1
#
_cell.length_a   1.000
_cell.length_b   1.000
_cell.length_c   1.000
_cell.angle_alpha   90.00
_cell.angle_beta   90.00
_cell.angle_gamma   90.00
#
_symmetry.space_group_name_H-M   'P 1'
#
loop_
_entity.id
_entity.type
_entity.pdbx_description
1 polymer ?
#
loop_
_entity_poly.entity_id
_entity_poly.type
_entity_poly.pdbx_seq_one_letter_code
_entity_poly.pdbx_strand_id
1 'polypeptide(L)' 'MVYTSRARWTTPERTVVEDVVNKHSAEDSLPSKPECEFLIEKNPVLQKRNPSSVKAFIYNNLKKRASI' A
#
# COMPACT_ATOMS: atom_id res chain seq x y z
N MET A 1 -8.37 -26.39 6.86
CA MET A 1 -7.90 -25.01 7.07
C MET A 1 -7.17 -24.57 5.81
N VAL A 2 -7.73 -23.64 5.04
CA VAL A 2 -7.06 -23.13 3.84
C VAL A 2 -6.02 -22.12 4.31
N TYR A 3 -4.74 -22.47 4.19
CA TYR A 3 -3.65 -21.53 4.45
C TYR A 3 -3.81 -20.36 3.49
N THR A 4 -4.13 -19.18 4.01
CA THR A 4 -4.21 -17.96 3.23
C THR A 4 -2.80 -17.60 2.78
N SER A 5 -2.43 -18.05 1.59
CA SER A 5 -1.19 -17.65 0.92
C SER A 5 -1.15 -16.13 0.93
N ARG A 6 -0.15 -15.54 1.59
CA ARG A 6 0.01 -14.08 1.68
C ARG A 6 -0.11 -13.51 0.27
N ALA A 7 -1.11 -12.66 0.03
CA ALA A 7 -1.38 -12.12 -1.29
C ALA A 7 -0.10 -11.46 -1.83
N ARG A 8 0.55 -12.12 -2.80
CA ARG A 8 1.81 -11.62 -3.38
C ARG A 8 1.51 -10.30 -4.07
N TRP A 9 2.16 -9.24 -3.61
CA TRP A 9 2.17 -7.96 -4.29
C TRP A 9 3.04 -8.11 -5.54
N THR A 10 2.41 -7.92 -6.69
CA THR A 10 3.08 -7.92 -8.00
C THR A 10 3.98 -6.70 -8.12
N THR A 11 4.98 -6.77 -8.99
CA THR A 11 5.89 -5.63 -9.26
C THR A 11 5.16 -4.33 -9.58
N PRO A 12 4.16 -4.29 -10.50
CA PRO A 12 3.44 -3.04 -10.80
C PRO A 12 2.66 -2.49 -9.61
N GLU A 13 2.03 -3.35 -8.80
CA GLU A 13 1.34 -2.89 -7.58
C GLU A 13 2.33 -2.27 -6.59
N ARG A 14 3.52 -2.86 -6.44
CA ARG A 14 4.55 -2.30 -5.55
C ARG A 14 5.03 -0.94 -6.00
N THR A 15 5.28 -0.75 -7.31
CA THR A 15 5.73 0.53 -7.85
C THR A 15 4.75 1.66 -7.53
N VAL A 16 3.45 1.41 -7.74
CA VAL A 16 2.41 2.41 -7.42
C VAL A 16 2.39 2.72 -5.93
N VAL A 17 2.44 1.69 -5.08
CA VAL A 17 2.35 1.88 -3.64
C VAL A 17 3.64 2.47 -3.06
N GLU A 18 4.80 2.20 -3.65
CA GLU A 18 6.08 2.81 -3.26
C GLU A 18 6.11 4.30 -3.49
N ASP A 19 5.49 4.80 -4.57
CA ASP A 19 5.37 6.24 -4.82
C ASP A 19 4.60 6.93 -3.69
N VAL A 20 3.48 6.33 -3.27
CA VAL A 20 2.66 6.81 -2.15
C VAL A 20 3.43 6.72 -0.83
N VAL A 21 4.14 5.62 -0.60
CA VAL A 21 5.01 5.44 0.57
C VAL A 21 6.09 6.52 0.60
N ASN A 22 6.76 6.83 -0.51
CA ASN A 22 7.78 7.87 -0.56
C ASN A 22 7.21 9.25 -0.19
N LYS A 23 6.04 9.59 -0.75
CA LYS A 23 5.36 10.85 -0.45
C LYS A 23 5.02 10.97 1.05
N HIS A 24 4.42 9.93 1.61
CA HIS A 24 4.01 9.90 3.02
C HIS A 24 5.19 9.74 3.99
N SER A 25 6.28 9.10 3.54
CA SER A 25 7.52 9.00 4.31
C SER A 25 8.19 10.35 4.50
N ALA A 26 8.03 11.28 3.55
CA ALA A 26 8.54 12.64 3.69
C ALA A 26 7.70 13.48 4.66
N GLU A 27 6.39 13.20 4.74
CA GLU A 27 5.42 13.93 5.57
C GLU A 27 5.20 13.30 6.97
N ASP A 28 5.91 12.20 7.29
CA ASP A 28 5.72 11.36 8.49
C ASP A 28 4.24 11.02 8.76
N SER A 29 3.48 10.80 7.69
CA SER A 29 2.03 10.65 7.73
C SER A 29 1.57 9.31 7.13
N LEU A 30 0.33 8.92 7.42
CA LEU A 30 -0.28 7.72 6.84
C LEU A 30 -1.43 8.11 5.91
N PRO A 31 -1.58 7.43 4.76
CA PRO A 31 -2.68 7.72 3.87
C PRO A 31 -4.01 7.44 4.56
N SER A 32 -4.94 8.36 4.34
CA SER A 32 -6.31 8.24 4.81
C SER A 32 -7.06 7.17 4.01
N LYS A 33 -8.11 6.59 4.61
CA LYS A 33 -8.97 5.61 3.93
C LYS A 33 -9.49 6.09 2.56
N PRO A 34 -10.05 7.30 2.42
CA PRO A 34 -10.48 7.84 1.11
C PRO A 34 -9.33 7.97 0.11
N GLU A 35 -8.10 8.21 0.57
CA GLU A 35 -6.94 8.32 -0.31
C GLU A 35 -6.52 6.96 -0.88
N CYS A 36 -6.58 5.91 -0.05
CA CYS A 36 -6.41 4.53 -0.51
C CYS A 36 -7.48 4.11 -1.51
N GLU A 37 -8.73 4.53 -1.31
CA GLU A 37 -9.84 4.28 -2.25
C GLU A 37 -9.58 4.99 -3.59
N PHE A 38 -9.20 6.27 -3.53
CA PHE A 38 -8.83 7.04 -4.72
C PHE A 38 -7.64 6.43 -5.47
N LEU A 39 -6.64 5.91 -4.76
CA LEU A 39 -5.51 5.20 -5.37
C LEU A 39 -5.92 3.93 -6.10
N ILE A 40 -6.89 3.19 -5.56
CA ILE A 40 -7.43 1.98 -6.18
C ILE A 40 -8.26 2.34 -7.42
N GLU A 41 -9.06 3.39 -7.36
CA GLU A 41 -9.81 3.89 -8.53
C GLU A 41 -8.89 4.37 -9.64
N LYS A 42 -7.83 5.11 -9.27
CA LYS A 42 -6.87 5.69 -10.23
C LYS A 42 -5.94 4.64 -10.86
N ASN A 43 -5.71 3.52 -10.17
CA ASN A 43 -4.78 2.48 -10.62
C ASN A 43 -5.51 1.14 -10.79
N PRO A 44 -5.82 0.71 -12.02
CA PRO A 44 -6.54 -0.55 -12.26
C PRO A 44 -5.80 -1.78 -11.74
N VAL A 45 -4.47 -1.70 -11.57
CA VAL A 45 -3.65 -2.77 -10.98
C VAL A 45 -3.97 -3.06 -9.52
N LEU A 46 -4.54 -2.08 -8.80
CA LEU A 46 -4.93 -2.21 -7.39
C LEU A 46 -6.42 -2.54 -7.20
N GLN A 47 -7.23 -2.65 -8.26
CA GLN A 47 -8.67 -2.94 -8.14
C GLN A 47 -8.99 -4.25 -7.42
N LYS A 48 -8.09 -5.23 -7.46
CA LYS A 48 -8.23 -6.49 -6.73
C LYS A 48 -7.87 -6.38 -5.24
N ARG A 49 -7.40 -5.22 -4.78
CA ARG A 49 -6.93 -4.99 -3.42
C ARG A 49 -7.97 -4.24 -2.60
N ASN A 50 -8.07 -4.62 -1.33
CA ASN A 50 -8.88 -3.91 -0.37
C ASN A 50 -8.12 -2.65 0.11
N PRO A 51 -8.77 -1.47 0.22
CA PRO A 51 -8.17 -0.24 0.77
C PRO A 51 -7.44 -0.46 2.11
N SER A 52 -8.00 -1.32 2.98
CA SER A 52 -7.39 -1.67 4.26
C SER A 52 -6.06 -2.42 4.09
N SER A 53 -5.97 -3.30 3.09
CA SER A 53 -4.72 -4.03 2.78
C SER A 53 -3.66 -3.11 2.17
N VAL A 54 -4.07 -2.14 1.34
CA VAL A 54 -3.17 -1.12 0.80
C VAL A 54 -2.61 -0.26 1.92
N LYS A 55 -3.46 0.23 2.83
CA LYS A 55 -3.03 1.00 4.00
C LYS A 55 -2.05 0.22 4.88
N ALA A 56 -2.36 -1.05 5.17
CA ALA A 56 -1.48 -1.91 5.96
C ALA A 56 -0.12 -2.15 5.26
N PHE A 57 -0.11 -2.29 3.94
CA PHE A 57 1.13 -2.42 3.18
C PHE A 57 1.98 -1.15 3.25
N ILE A 58 1.35 0.03 3.09
CA ILE A 58 2.04 1.32 3.18
C ILE A 58 2.63 1.51 4.58
N TYR A 59 1.83 1.31 5.63
CA TYR A 59 2.29 1.38 7.02
C TYR A 59 3.50 0.46 7.29
N ASN A 60 3.43 -0.80 6.85
CA ASN A 60 4.53 -1.75 7.05
C ASN A 60 5.80 -1.35 6.29
N ASN A 61 5.68 -0.73 5.11
CA ASN A 61 6.84 -0.24 4.37
C ASN A 61 7.44 1.01 5.00
N LEU A 62 6.61 1.94 5.46
CA LEU A 62 7.07 3.12 6.21
C LEU A 62 7.83 2.71 7.47
N LYS A 63 7.26 1.81 8.28
CA LYS A 63 7.89 1.31 9.49
C LYS A 63 9.25 0.63 9.21
N LYS A 64 9.35 -0.14 8.12
CA LYS A 64 10.61 -0.77 7.70
C LYS A 64 11.67 0.26 7.32
N ARG A 65 11.29 1.32 6.61
CA ARG A 65 12.21 2.39 6.19
C ARG A 65 12.67 3.27 7.36
N ALA A 66 11.80 3.50 8.33
CA ALA A 66 12.14 4.23 9.56
C ALA A 66 12.99 3.42 10.55
N SER A 67 13.16 2.11 10.34
CA SER A 67 13.97 1.23 11.22
C SER A 67 15.43 1.07 10.75
N ILE A 68 15.95 2.00 9.95
CA ILE A 68 17.34 2.04 9.45
C ILE A 68 18.04 3.26 9.99
#